data_AF-A0A5N4APL7-F1
#
_entry.id   AF-A0A5N4APL7-F1
#
_cell.length_a   1.000
_cell.length_b   1.000
_cell.length_c   1.000
_cell.angle_alpha   90.00
_cell.angle_beta   90.00
_cell.angle_gamma   90.00
#
_symmetry.space_group_name_H-M   'P 1'
#
loop_
_entity.id
_entity.type
_entity.pdbx_description
1 polymer ?
#
loop_
_entity_poly.entity_id
_entity_poly.type
_entity_poly.pdbx_seq_one_letter_code
_entity_poly.pdbx_strand_id
1 'polypeptide(L)'
;MNTTTGETEIQQVYRIGAKQLNKVRPVFIKLAQYETKIEVLKKAKNLKGTNIYIHEDFPKHVLEERKVLATHLRTARESGHRAYLKYNKLIVNGEEYGVEDITSADEQDDEVNEVRKKPRTRTISQRSPQPTYSKKASSMDCLPKN
;
A
#
# COMPACT_ATOMS: atom_id res chain seq x y z
N MET A 1 21.47 -4.13 -24.90
CA MET A 1 20.53 -4.84 -25.79
C MET A 1 19.26 -4.01 -25.89
N ASN A 2 19.12 -3.27 -26.99
CA ASN A 2 17.96 -2.44 -27.28
C ASN A 2 16.89 -3.38 -27.82
N THR A 3 15.75 -3.52 -27.15
CA THR A 3 14.64 -4.33 -27.68
C THR A 3 13.89 -3.48 -28.70
N THR A 4 14.19 -3.69 -29.97
CA THR A 4 13.40 -3.19 -31.10
C THR A 4 12.13 -4.04 -31.18
N THR A 5 11.09 -3.65 -30.44
CA THR A 5 9.76 -4.28 -30.53
C THR A 5 9.15 -3.91 -31.87
N GLY A 6 8.96 -4.90 -32.75
CA GLY A 6 8.26 -4.70 -34.02
C GLY A 6 6.78 -4.41 -33.81
N GLU A 7 6.15 -3.68 -34.74
CA GLU A 7 4.72 -3.34 -34.69
C GLU A 7 3.80 -4.59 -34.58
N THR A 8 4.31 -5.77 -34.95
CA THR A 8 3.63 -7.08 -34.91
C THR A 8 3.51 -7.72 -33.52
N GLU A 9 4.13 -7.16 -32.47
CA GLU A 9 4.13 -7.77 -31.13
C GLU A 9 2.95 -7.35 -30.23
N ILE A 10 2.22 -6.29 -30.59
CA ILE A 10 1.14 -5.73 -29.78
C ILE A 10 -0.21 -6.11 -30.40
N GLN A 11 -1.03 -6.87 -29.66
CA GLN A 11 -2.37 -7.28 -30.11
C GLN A 11 -3.44 -6.22 -29.84
N GLN A 12 -3.39 -5.57 -28.68
CA GLN A 12 -4.45 -4.65 -28.26
C GLN A 12 -3.90 -3.59 -27.30
N VAL A 13 -4.31 -2.34 -27.50
CA VAL A 13 -3.99 -1.22 -26.61
C VAL A 13 -5.21 -0.35 -26.41
N TYR A 14 -5.55 -0.06 -25.16
CA TYR A 14 -6.58 0.91 -24.82
C TYR A 14 -6.34 1.48 -23.42
N ARG A 15 -7.04 2.57 -23.07
CA ARG A 15 -7.01 3.11 -21.70
C ARG A 15 -8.18 2.57 -20.88
N ILE A 16 -7.91 2.16 -19.65
CA ILE A 16 -8.93 1.66 -18.72
C ILE A 16 -9.61 2.84 -18.01
N GLY A 17 -10.93 2.78 -17.89
CA GLY A 17 -11.74 3.68 -17.07
C GLY A 17 -12.14 5.02 -17.72
N ALA A 18 -12.97 5.77 -16.98
CA ALA A 18 -13.50 7.07 -17.40
C ALA A 18 -12.43 8.18 -17.35
N LYS A 19 -12.56 9.19 -18.23
CA LYS A 19 -11.66 10.35 -18.25
C LYS A 19 -11.95 11.24 -17.04
N GLN A 20 -10.91 11.55 -16.26
CA GLN A 20 -10.99 12.46 -15.11
C GLN A 20 -9.97 13.59 -15.31
N LEU A 21 -10.31 14.82 -14.88
CA LEU A 21 -9.51 16.03 -15.18
C LEU A 21 -8.09 15.99 -14.59
N ASN A 22 -7.92 15.38 -13.41
CA ASN A 22 -6.67 15.39 -12.65
C ASN A 22 -6.01 14.01 -12.49
N LYS A 23 -6.43 13.01 -13.28
CA LYS A 23 -5.93 11.64 -13.15
C LYS A 23 -5.61 11.01 -14.50
N VAL A 24 -4.37 10.56 -14.66
CA VAL A 24 -3.95 9.80 -15.84
C VAL A 24 -4.56 8.39 -15.78
N ARG A 25 -5.28 8.02 -16.83
CA ARG A 25 -5.86 6.67 -16.98
C ARG A 25 -4.76 5.64 -17.25
N PRO A 26 -4.79 4.47 -16.59
CA PRO A 26 -3.91 3.35 -16.92
C PRO A 26 -4.07 2.93 -18.39
N VAL A 27 -2.99 2.47 -18.99
CA VAL A 27 -2.99 1.89 -20.34
C VAL A 27 -2.93 0.37 -20.19
N PHE A 28 -3.90 -0.32 -20.80
CA PHE A 28 -3.87 -1.76 -20.97
C PHE A 28 -3.16 -2.10 -22.27
N ILE A 29 -2.27 -3.09 -22.21
CA ILE A 29 -1.52 -3.60 -23.36
C ILE A 29 -1.62 -5.12 -23.34
N LYS A 30 -2.17 -5.68 -24.42
CA LYS A 30 -2.12 -7.11 -24.71
C LYS A 30 -1.01 -7.37 -25.70
N LEU A 31 -0.01 -8.14 -25.30
CA LEU A 31 1.09 -8.57 -26.15
C LEU A 31 0.74 -9.90 -26.83
N ALA A 32 1.31 -10.12 -28.01
CA ALA A 32 1.13 -11.35 -28.79
C ALA A 32 1.86 -12.54 -28.15
N GLN A 33 3.06 -12.29 -27.63
CA GLN A 33 3.93 -13.32 -27.08
C GLN A 33 4.12 -13.11 -25.57
N TYR A 34 4.07 -14.20 -24.81
CA TYR A 34 4.29 -14.18 -23.37
C TYR A 34 5.76 -13.89 -23.01
N GLU A 35 6.70 -14.29 -23.87
CA GLU A 35 8.13 -14.03 -23.68
C GLU A 35 8.43 -12.53 -23.64
N THR A 36 7.90 -11.76 -24.60
CA THR A 36 7.98 -10.29 -24.62
C THR A 36 7.40 -9.69 -23.33
N LYS A 37 6.25 -10.20 -22.85
CA LYS A 37 5.67 -9.76 -21.56
C LYS A 37 6.66 -9.94 -20.42
N ILE A 38 7.30 -11.11 -20.31
CA ILE A 38 8.30 -11.39 -19.27
C ILE A 38 9.49 -10.43 -19.38
N GLU A 39 10.00 -10.21 -20.59
CA GLU A 39 11.14 -9.31 -20.80
C GLU A 39 10.83 -7.86 -20.37
N VAL A 40 9.66 -7.36 -20.74
CA VAL A 40 9.17 -6.04 -20.36
C VAL A 40 9.09 -5.93 -18.83
N LEU A 41 8.50 -6.92 -18.17
CA LEU A 41 8.38 -6.93 -16.70
C LEU A 41 9.74 -7.02 -15.99
N LYS A 42 10.69 -7.80 -16.52
CA LYS A 42 12.07 -7.87 -15.99
C LYS A 42 12.80 -6.53 -16.09
N LYS A 43 12.53 -5.76 -17.15
CA LYS A 43 13.12 -4.43 -17.40
C LYS A 43 12.36 -3.29 -16.72
N ALA A 44 11.14 -3.51 -16.25
CA ALA A 44 10.32 -2.49 -15.56
C ALA A 44 11.03 -1.87 -14.33
N LYS A 45 11.94 -2.61 -13.68
CA LYS A 45 12.78 -2.09 -12.60
C LYS A 45 13.67 -0.91 -13.00
N ASN A 46 13.97 -0.75 -14.30
CA ASN A 46 14.75 0.36 -14.83
C ASN A 46 13.93 1.67 -14.90
N LEU A 47 12.61 1.60 -14.72
CA LEU A 47 11.73 2.77 -14.66
C LEU A 47 11.71 3.44 -13.28
N LYS A 48 12.45 2.91 -12.30
CA LYS A 48 12.61 3.54 -10.99
C LYS A 48 13.17 4.95 -11.15
N GLY A 49 12.54 5.91 -10.47
CA GLY A 49 12.86 7.34 -10.60
C GLY A 49 12.01 8.07 -11.66
N THR A 50 11.24 7.33 -12.47
CA THR A 50 10.20 7.91 -13.32
C THR A 50 8.83 7.80 -12.65
N ASN A 51 7.83 8.51 -13.19
CA ASN A 51 6.43 8.41 -12.76
C ASN A 51 5.65 7.32 -13.51
N ILE A 52 6.35 6.35 -14.11
CA ILE A 52 5.76 5.28 -14.91
C ILE A 52 5.95 3.95 -14.18
N TYR A 53 4.86 3.18 -14.09
CA TYR A 53 4.83 1.88 -13.44
C TYR A 53 4.21 0.86 -14.39
N ILE A 54 4.80 -0.33 -14.42
CA ILE A 54 4.30 -1.46 -15.21
C ILE A 54 4.02 -2.60 -14.23
N HIS A 55 2.78 -3.08 -14.25
CA HIS A 55 2.31 -4.19 -13.44
C HIS A 55 1.59 -5.21 -14.33
N GLU A 56 1.48 -6.44 -13.83
CA GLU A 56 0.63 -7.45 -14.46
C GLU A 56 -0.84 -7.17 -14.19
N ASP A 57 -1.68 -7.50 -15.16
CA ASP A 57 -3.14 -7.47 -15.01
C ASP A 57 -3.60 -8.81 -14.43
N PHE A 58 -4.07 -8.77 -13.18
CA PHE A 58 -4.55 -9.95 -12.45
C PHE A 58 -6.06 -9.86 -12.22
N PRO A 59 -6.76 -11.01 -12.16
CA PRO A 59 -8.16 -11.02 -11.80
C PRO A 59 -8.37 -10.52 -10.36
N LYS A 60 -9.59 -10.06 -10.08
CA LYS A 60 -9.94 -9.41 -8.81
C LYS A 60 -9.59 -10.25 -7.57
N HIS A 61 -9.87 -11.55 -7.57
CA HIS A 61 -9.57 -12.43 -6.43
C HIS A 61 -8.07 -12.48 -6.13
N VAL A 62 -7.21 -12.59 -7.15
CA VAL A 62 -5.75 -12.55 -6.99
C VAL A 62 -5.28 -11.19 -6.46
N LEU A 63 -5.91 -10.08 -6.89
CA LEU A 63 -5.56 -8.75 -6.37
C LEU A 63 -5.91 -8.60 -4.88
N GLU A 64 -7.03 -9.17 -4.45
CA GLU A 64 -7.47 -9.19 -3.05
C GLU A 64 -6.50 -10.03 -2.20
N GLU A 65 -6.20 -11.26 -2.62
CA GLU A 65 -5.20 -12.13 -1.99
C GLU A 65 -3.84 -11.42 -1.89
N ARG A 66 -3.36 -10.82 -2.98
CA ARG A 66 -2.09 -10.09 -3.00
C ARG A 66 -2.08 -8.87 -2.09
N LYS A 67 -3.22 -8.24 -1.84
CA LYS A 67 -3.30 -7.09 -0.94
C LYS A 67 -3.03 -7.52 0.50
N VAL A 68 -3.57 -8.67 0.90
CA VAL A 68 -3.25 -9.31 2.19
C VAL A 68 -1.78 -9.72 2.22
N LEU A 69 -1.31 -10.49 1.24
CA LEU A 69 0.09 -10.93 1.21
C LEU A 69 1.09 -9.76 1.21
N ALA A 70 0.73 -8.61 0.64
CA ALA A 70 1.58 -7.42 0.61
C ALA A 70 1.77 -6.75 1.99
N THR A 71 0.81 -6.87 2.92
CA THR A 71 0.99 -6.37 4.29
C THR A 71 2.02 -7.21 5.02
N HIS A 72 1.91 -8.54 4.94
CA HIS A 72 2.87 -9.47 5.56
C HIS A 72 4.23 -9.45 4.86
N LEU A 73 4.28 -9.19 3.55
CA LEU A 73 5.54 -8.93 2.84
C LEU A 73 6.31 -7.76 3.45
N ARG A 74 5.60 -6.68 3.79
CA ARG A 74 6.22 -5.48 4.36
C ARG A 74 6.77 -5.80 5.76
N THR A 75 5.98 -6.44 6.62
CA THR A 75 6.42 -6.81 7.97
C THR A 75 7.61 -7.76 7.93
N ALA A 76 7.60 -8.78 7.07
CA ALA A 76 8.71 -9.72 6.91
C ALA A 76 10.01 -8.99 6.48
N ARG A 77 9.91 -8.00 5.59
CA ARG A 77 11.07 -7.18 5.18
C ARG A 77 11.58 -6.28 6.28
N GLU A 78 10.68 -5.69 7.07
CA GLU A 78 11.03 -4.85 8.23
C GLU A 78 11.74 -5.67 9.31
N SER A 79 11.35 -6.93 9.50
CA SER A 79 12.04 -7.91 10.36
C SER A 79 13.37 -8.43 9.80
N GLY A 80 13.78 -7.99 8.61
CA GLY A 80 15.06 -8.38 7.99
C GLY A 80 15.03 -9.68 7.19
N HIS A 81 13.86 -10.28 6.95
CA HIS A 81 13.74 -11.48 6.12
C HIS A 81 13.76 -11.16 4.63
N ARG A 82 14.27 -12.11 3.83
CA ARG A 82 14.28 -11.99 2.37
C ARG A 82 12.93 -12.43 1.83
N ALA A 83 12.04 -11.45 1.62
CA ALA A 83 10.66 -11.71 1.18
C ALA A 83 10.29 -11.08 -0.18
N TYR A 84 9.55 -11.82 -1.01
CA TYR A 84 8.98 -11.35 -2.28
C TYR A 84 7.66 -12.06 -2.61
N LEU A 85 6.81 -11.40 -3.40
CA LEU A 85 5.57 -11.99 -3.91
C LEU A 85 5.81 -12.69 -5.24
N LYS A 86 5.26 -13.89 -5.41
CA LYS A 86 5.22 -14.64 -6.66
C LYS A 86 3.77 -15.05 -6.94
N TYR A 87 3.16 -14.44 -7.96
CA TYR A 87 1.72 -14.61 -8.25
C TYR A 87 0.85 -14.38 -6.99
N ASN A 88 0.12 -15.37 -6.49
CA ASN A 88 -0.70 -15.27 -5.28
C ASN A 88 -0.04 -15.90 -4.04
N LYS A 89 1.30 -15.94 -4.00
CA LYS A 89 2.06 -16.50 -2.89
C LYS A 89 3.08 -15.51 -2.36
N LEU A 90 3.32 -15.56 -1.05
CA LEU A 90 4.41 -14.87 -0.38
C LEU A 90 5.57 -15.85 -0.17
N ILE A 91 6.76 -15.49 -0.65
CA ILE A 91 7.98 -16.27 -0.42
C ILE A 91 8.80 -15.57 0.66
N VAL A 92 9.09 -16.24 1.77
CA VAL A 92 9.94 -15.73 2.85
C VAL A 92 11.10 -16.70 3.06
N ASN A 93 12.33 -16.24 2.86
CA ASN A 93 13.57 -17.04 3.02
C ASN A 93 13.61 -18.36 2.22
N GLY A 94 12.72 -18.55 1.23
CA GLY A 94 12.65 -19.76 0.40
C GLY A 94 11.38 -20.59 0.62
N GLU A 95 10.62 -20.32 1.68
CA GLU A 95 9.36 -20.99 1.99
C GLU A 95 8.17 -20.23 1.38
N GLU A 96 7.17 -20.97 0.89
CA GLU A 96 5.97 -20.41 0.27
C GLU A 96 4.81 -20.37 1.27
N TYR A 97 4.10 -19.24 1.30
CA TYR A 97 2.94 -19.00 2.15
C TYR A 97 1.77 -18.53 1.28
N GLY A 98 0.62 -19.21 1.42
CA GLY A 98 -0.67 -18.81 0.85
C GLY A 98 -1.40 -17.79 1.75
N VAL A 99 -2.60 -17.41 1.34
CA VAL A 99 -3.45 -16.52 2.16
C VAL A 99 -4.07 -17.30 3.33
N GLU A 100 -4.40 -18.56 3.10
CA GLU A 100 -4.90 -19.53 4.07
C GLU A 100 -3.96 -19.70 5.26
N ASP A 101 -2.65 -19.79 5.01
CA ASP A 101 -1.63 -19.99 6.04
C ASP A 101 -1.51 -18.77 6.96
N ILE A 102 -1.68 -17.57 6.38
CA ILE A 102 -1.58 -16.30 7.09
C ILE A 102 -2.83 -16.07 7.95
N THR A 103 -4.00 -16.34 7.40
CA THR A 103 -5.28 -16.14 8.12
C THR A 103 -5.34 -17.06 9.34
N SER A 104 -4.83 -18.29 9.21
CA SER A 104 -4.75 -19.26 10.31
C SER A 104 -3.82 -18.81 11.45
N ALA A 105 -2.81 -17.99 11.15
CA ALA A 105 -1.87 -17.46 12.14
C ALA A 105 -2.43 -16.20 12.84
N ASP A 106 -3.08 -15.32 12.09
CA ASP A 106 -3.71 -14.11 12.65
C ASP A 106 -4.87 -14.48 13.62
N GLU A 107 -5.64 -15.52 13.30
CA GLU A 107 -6.70 -16.03 14.19
C GLU A 107 -6.16 -16.51 15.55
N GLN A 108 -4.94 -17.05 15.59
CA GLN A 108 -4.30 -17.49 16.83
C GLN A 108 -3.81 -16.30 17.67
N ASP A 109 -3.31 -15.25 17.02
CA ASP A 109 -2.85 -14.04 17.72
C ASP A 109 -4.03 -13.21 18.26
N ASP A 110 -5.16 -13.18 17.58
CA ASP A 110 -6.38 -12.50 18.05
C ASP A 110 -7.00 -13.19 19.27
N GLU A 111 -7.02 -14.52 19.33
CA GLU A 111 -7.51 -15.27 20.50
C GLU A 111 -6.62 -15.03 21.74
N VAL A 112 -5.30 -14.94 21.56
CA VAL A 112 -4.36 -14.63 22.65
C VAL A 112 -4.47 -13.17 23.11
N ASN A 113 -4.84 -12.24 22.23
CA ASN A 113 -5.00 -10.83 22.55
C ASN A 113 -6.35 -10.48 23.18
N GLU A 114 -7.42 -11.24 22.91
CA GLU A 114 -8.73 -11.03 23.52
C GLU A 114 -8.71 -11.34 25.03
N VAL A 115 -7.97 -12.38 25.44
CA VAL A 115 -7.76 -12.75 26.85
C VAL A 115 -6.99 -11.66 27.64
N ARG A 116 -6.23 -10.80 26.98
CA ARG A 116 -5.39 -9.76 27.63
C ARG A 116 -6.10 -8.41 27.86
N LYS A 117 -7.32 -8.21 27.35
CA LYS A 117 -8.05 -6.94 27.54
C LYS A 117 -8.62 -6.82 28.96
N LYS A 118 -7.84 -6.31 29.92
CA LYS A 118 -8.40 -5.83 31.21
C LYS A 118 -9.30 -4.61 30.97
N PRO A 119 -10.47 -4.49 31.65
CA PRO A 119 -11.33 -3.33 31.49
C PRO A 119 -10.61 -2.08 32.03
N ARG A 120 -10.47 -1.05 31.18
CA ARG A 120 -9.99 0.27 31.59
C ARG A 120 -11.04 0.90 32.51
N THR A 121 -10.79 0.92 33.82
CA THR A 121 -11.58 1.73 34.73
C THR A 121 -11.25 3.20 34.51
N ARG A 122 -12.28 4.03 34.29
CA ARG A 122 -12.14 5.49 34.19
C ARG A 122 -11.74 6.02 35.57
N THR A 123 -10.50 6.46 35.72
CA THR A 123 -10.04 7.15 36.93
C THR A 123 -10.57 8.58 36.90
N ILE A 124 -11.43 8.93 37.87
CA ILE A 124 -11.84 10.32 38.12
C ILE A 124 -10.67 11.00 38.83
N SER A 125 -10.01 11.92 38.13
CA SER A 125 -9.00 12.81 38.69
C SER A 125 -9.67 13.79 39.66
N GLN A 126 -9.40 13.64 40.95
CA GLN A 126 -9.84 14.58 41.98
C GLN A 126 -8.82 15.73 42.12
N ARG A 127 -9.22 16.94 41.68
CA ARG A 127 -8.91 18.29 42.26
C ARG A 127 -7.47 18.84 42.13
N SER A 128 -7.16 20.14 41.86
CA SER A 128 -7.85 21.46 41.72
C SER A 128 -6.82 22.48 41.13
N PRO A 129 -6.99 23.83 41.12
CA PRO A 129 -8.13 24.74 40.90
C PRO A 129 -7.88 25.75 39.71
N GLN A 130 -8.92 26.49 39.30
CA GLN A 130 -8.90 27.48 38.20
C GLN A 130 -8.45 28.89 38.66
N PRO A 131 -8.04 29.79 37.73
CA PRO A 131 -8.74 31.08 37.70
C PRO A 131 -9.19 31.53 36.29
N THR A 132 -10.19 32.40 36.34
CA THR A 132 -11.13 32.86 35.31
C THR A 132 -10.55 33.79 34.26
N TYR A 133 -11.03 33.71 33.00
CA TYR A 133 -10.95 34.85 32.07
C TYR A 133 -12.32 35.15 31.44
N SER A 134 -12.89 36.30 31.83
CA SER A 134 -14.08 36.91 31.25
C SER A 134 -13.75 37.49 29.87
N LYS A 135 -14.64 37.31 28.89
CA LYS A 135 -14.54 37.97 27.58
C LYS A 135 -15.21 39.35 27.64
N LYS A 136 -14.53 40.32 27.01
CA LYS A 136 -15.00 41.53 26.28
C LYS A 136 -14.67 42.88 26.94
N ALA A 137 -13.95 43.71 26.16
CA ALA A 137 -14.11 45.15 25.92
C ALA A 137 -12.77 45.65 25.33
N SER A 138 -12.70 45.91 24.03
CA SER A 138 -12.82 47.23 23.42
C SER A 138 -11.64 48.17 23.69
N SER A 139 -11.24 48.84 22.61
CA SER A 139 -10.63 50.18 22.57
C SER A 139 -9.12 50.28 22.74
N MET A 140 -8.56 50.95 21.73
CA MET A 140 -7.50 51.96 21.80
C MET A 140 -6.04 51.48 21.85
N ASP A 141 -5.42 51.68 20.69
CA ASP A 141 -4.30 52.62 20.52
C ASP A 141 -2.87 52.22 20.93
N CYS A 142 -1.97 52.57 20.00
CA CYS A 142 -0.58 53.02 20.18
C CYS A 142 0.57 52.01 20.38
N LEU A 143 1.38 51.91 19.30
CA LEU A 143 2.87 52.05 19.18
C LEU A 143 3.72 52.29 20.47
N PRO A 144 5.08 52.15 20.49
CA PRO A 144 6.05 51.71 19.47
C PRO A 144 7.12 50.69 19.97
N LYS A 145 8.04 50.40 19.05
CA LYS A 145 9.31 49.67 19.09
C LYS A 145 10.18 49.88 20.35
N ASN A 146 10.96 48.83 20.67
CA ASN A 146 12.43 48.87 20.63
C ASN A 146 12.94 47.51 20.11
#